data_AF-U2ZH39-F1
#
_entry.id   AF-U2ZH39-F1
#
_cell.length_a   1.000
_cell.length_b   1.000
_cell.length_c   1.000
_cell.angle_alpha   90.00
_cell.angle_beta   90.00
_cell.angle_gamma   90.00
#
_symmetry.space_group_name_H-M   'P 1'
#
loop_
_entity.id
_entity.type
_entity.pdbx_description
1 polymer ?
#
loop_
_entity_poly.entity_id
_entity_poly.type
_entity_poly.pdbx_seq_one_letter_code
_entity_poly.pdbx_strand_id
1 'polypeptide(L)'
;MKKTLLIMLLGTLLLGCHRFLDYSANPTNFNSPAGAIELLERIFHEDYGKQKVESVAVYPKYILLGDGIVSSSSGTAVAAPIGSGAIASGTTTTVTQHAGQRLYFSSLGKSTIHQRRLRSGRYVVIVRAHDGAELRKVSMRTLTDAERFVDAIEYLKQNAQ
;
A
#
# COMPACT_ATOMS: atom_id res chain seq x y z
N MET A 1 -22.43 2.38 49.66
CA MET A 1 -22.46 1.36 48.58
C MET A 1 -22.55 1.95 47.16
N LYS A 2 -23.18 3.11 46.92
CA LYS A 2 -23.20 3.74 45.57
C LYS A 2 -21.82 4.25 45.07
N LYS A 3 -20.95 4.71 45.98
CA LYS A 3 -19.62 5.24 45.62
C LYS A 3 -18.63 4.14 45.14
N THR A 4 -18.71 2.94 45.69
CA THR A 4 -17.84 1.81 45.28
C THR A 4 -18.22 1.26 43.91
N LEU A 5 -19.51 1.25 43.55
CA LEU A 5 -19.98 0.85 42.22
C LEU A 5 -19.50 1.82 41.12
N LEU A 6 -19.47 3.13 41.41
CA LEU A 6 -19.03 4.15 40.45
C LEU A 6 -17.53 4.03 40.16
N ILE A 7 -16.71 3.71 41.16
CA ILE A 7 -15.26 3.52 41.01
C ILE A 7 -14.96 2.25 40.20
N MET A 8 -15.74 1.17 40.42
CA MET A 8 -15.59 -0.07 39.66
C MET A 8 -16.02 0.08 38.19
N LEU A 9 -17.05 0.90 37.92
CA LEU A 9 -17.50 1.21 36.56
C LEU A 9 -16.53 2.13 35.82
N LEU A 10 -15.87 3.07 36.51
CA LEU A 10 -14.88 3.97 35.91
C LEU A 10 -13.58 3.23 35.54
N GLY A 11 -13.22 2.20 36.29
CA GLY A 11 -12.03 1.36 36.02
C GLY A 11 -12.14 0.52 34.75
N THR A 12 -13.35 0.09 34.35
CA THR A 12 -13.55 -0.72 33.14
C THR A 12 -13.60 0.10 31.85
N LEU A 13 -13.88 1.40 31.93
CA LEU A 13 -13.91 2.28 30.74
C LEU A 13 -12.52 2.58 30.14
N LEU A 14 -11.44 2.44 30.92
CA LEU A 14 -10.07 2.77 30.48
C LEU A 14 -9.41 1.68 29.62
N LEU A 15 -10.01 0.50 29.47
CA LEU A 15 -9.48 -0.58 28.63
C LEU A 15 -9.84 -0.43 27.13
N GLY A 16 -10.52 0.66 26.74
CA GLY A 16 -10.85 0.97 25.34
C GLY A 16 -9.69 1.50 24.48
N CYS A 17 -8.44 1.18 24.84
CA CYS A 17 -7.26 1.73 24.21
C CYS A 17 -7.05 1.15 22.80
N HIS A 18 -6.81 2.02 21.82
CA HIS A 18 -6.49 1.67 20.44
C HIS A 18 -5.24 0.77 20.43
N ARG A 19 -5.31 -0.43 19.83
CA ARG A 19 -4.19 -1.38 19.89
C ARG A 19 -3.26 -1.21 18.69
N PHE A 20 -2.06 -0.73 18.98
CA PHE A 20 -0.92 -0.79 18.07
C PHE A 20 -0.43 -2.24 17.98
N LEU A 21 -0.22 -2.73 16.76
CA LEU A 21 0.45 -4.01 16.52
C LEU A 21 1.89 -3.70 16.10
N ASP A 22 2.85 -4.04 16.95
CA ASP A 22 4.26 -3.94 16.61
C ASP A 22 4.65 -5.13 15.74
N TYR A 23 4.37 -4.99 14.45
CA TYR A 23 4.80 -5.91 13.42
C TYR A 23 6.09 -5.41 12.79
N SER A 24 7.07 -6.31 12.66
CA SER A 24 8.29 -6.06 11.89
C SER A 24 8.14 -6.71 10.52
N ALA A 25 8.33 -5.93 9.47
CA ALA A 25 8.26 -6.42 8.10
C ALA A 25 9.22 -7.59 7.87
N ASN A 26 8.74 -8.63 7.20
CA ASN A 26 9.53 -9.74 6.71
C ASN A 26 9.53 -9.78 5.17
N PRO A 27 10.45 -9.05 4.52
CA PRO A 27 10.48 -8.93 3.05
C PRO A 27 10.79 -10.25 2.35
N THR A 28 11.33 -11.26 3.03
CA THR A 28 11.63 -12.58 2.43
C THR A 28 10.37 -13.37 2.03
N ASN A 29 9.19 -12.89 2.41
CA ASN A 29 7.91 -13.45 1.97
C ASN A 29 7.65 -13.25 0.47
N PHE A 30 8.43 -12.40 -0.20
CA PHE A 30 8.35 -12.17 -1.64
C PHE A 30 9.63 -12.65 -2.34
N ASN A 31 9.44 -13.47 -3.38
CA ASN A 31 10.54 -13.97 -4.21
C ASN A 31 10.75 -13.14 -5.49
N SER A 32 9.80 -12.26 -5.82
CA SER A 32 9.87 -11.40 -7.00
C SER A 32 9.18 -10.04 -6.78
N PRO A 33 9.67 -8.96 -7.43
CA PRO A 33 8.99 -7.66 -7.43
C PRO A 33 7.58 -7.72 -8.00
N ALA A 34 7.35 -8.56 -9.02
CA ALA A 34 6.03 -8.71 -9.64
C ALA A 34 4.96 -9.15 -8.63
N GLY A 35 5.26 -10.14 -7.77
CA GLY A 35 4.29 -10.61 -6.77
C GLY A 35 4.01 -9.57 -5.68
N ALA A 36 5.00 -8.77 -5.30
CA ALA A 36 4.82 -7.67 -4.35
C ALA A 36 3.98 -6.54 -4.97
N ILE A 37 4.23 -6.20 -6.24
CA ILE A 37 3.47 -5.20 -7.00
C ILE A 37 2.01 -5.62 -7.11
N GLU A 38 1.73 -6.84 -7.58
CA GLU A 38 0.37 -7.36 -7.73
C GLU A 38 -0.40 -7.33 -6.40
N LEU A 39 0.26 -7.70 -5.30
CA LEU A 39 -0.35 -7.66 -3.98
C LEU A 39 -0.69 -6.23 -3.54
N LEU A 40 0.22 -5.27 -3.75
CA LEU A 40 -0.04 -3.86 -3.43
C LEU A 40 -1.20 -3.31 -4.25
N GLU A 41 -1.21 -3.55 -5.56
CA GLU A 41 -2.25 -3.03 -6.46
C GLU A 41 -3.63 -3.57 -6.06
N ARG A 42 -3.73 -4.89 -5.85
CA ARG A 42 -4.94 -5.54 -5.36
C ARG A 42 -5.43 -4.91 -4.06
N ILE A 43 -4.55 -4.73 -3.09
CA ILE A 43 -4.92 -4.17 -1.78
C ILE A 43 -5.40 -2.72 -1.88
N PHE A 44 -4.72 -1.88 -2.65
CA PHE A 44 -5.13 -0.49 -2.81
C PHE A 44 -6.51 -0.39 -3.47
N HIS A 45 -6.82 -1.30 -4.41
CA HIS A 45 -8.15 -1.40 -5.01
C HIS A 45 -9.22 -1.97 -4.06
N GLU A 46 -8.85 -2.90 -3.20
CA GLU A 46 -9.73 -3.52 -2.21
C GLU A 46 -9.88 -2.69 -0.92
N ASP A 47 -9.14 -1.59 -0.78
CA ASP A 47 -9.24 -0.69 0.37
C ASP A 47 -10.70 -0.23 0.56
N TYR A 48 -11.27 -0.58 1.71
CA TYR A 48 -12.63 -0.21 2.10
C TYR A 48 -12.65 1.05 2.98
N GLY A 49 -11.51 1.70 3.15
CA GLY A 49 -11.36 2.97 3.83
C GLY A 49 -12.07 4.11 3.11
N LYS A 50 -12.07 5.29 3.75
CA LYS A 50 -12.61 6.52 3.14
C LYS A 50 -11.69 7.08 2.06
N GLN A 51 -10.42 6.71 2.07
CA GLN A 51 -9.41 7.13 1.11
C GLN A 51 -9.23 6.02 0.08
N LYS A 52 -10.30 5.62 -0.59
CA LYS A 52 -10.18 4.63 -1.67
C LYS A 52 -9.58 5.30 -2.90
N VAL A 53 -8.64 4.62 -3.56
CA VAL A 53 -8.08 5.08 -4.84
C VAL A 53 -8.88 4.49 -5.99
N GLU A 54 -9.03 5.24 -7.08
CA GLU A 54 -9.64 4.73 -8.31
C GLU A 54 -8.62 3.96 -9.14
N SER A 55 -7.36 4.38 -9.11
CA SER A 55 -6.24 3.67 -9.72
C SER A 55 -5.00 3.67 -8.87
N VAL A 56 -4.21 2.61 -9.06
CA VAL A 56 -2.89 2.45 -8.49
C VAL A 56 -1.95 1.88 -9.56
N ALA A 57 -0.72 2.35 -9.56
CA ALA A 57 0.35 1.79 -10.37
C ALA A 57 1.64 1.80 -9.55
N VAL A 58 2.36 0.70 -9.56
CA VAL A 58 3.64 0.61 -8.86
C VAL A 58 4.79 0.70 -9.85
N TYR A 59 5.58 1.75 -9.73
CA TYR A 59 6.79 1.97 -10.51
C TYR A 59 8.03 1.60 -9.69
N PRO A 60 9.21 1.38 -10.32
CA PRO A 60 10.42 0.98 -9.62
C PRO A 60 10.82 1.90 -8.45
N LYS A 61 10.46 3.20 -8.50
CA LYS A 61 10.87 4.19 -7.49
C LYS A 61 9.72 4.69 -6.61
N TYR A 62 8.48 4.48 -7.00
CA TYR A 62 7.32 5.05 -6.31
C TYR A 62 6.02 4.32 -6.62
N ILE A 63 5.06 4.45 -5.72
CA ILE A 63 3.67 4.07 -5.93
C ILE A 63 2.91 5.32 -6.38
N LEU A 64 2.19 5.23 -7.49
CA LEU A 64 1.28 6.26 -7.96
C LEU A 64 -0.14 5.90 -7.54
N LEU A 65 -0.81 6.83 -6.87
CA LEU A 65 -2.21 6.73 -6.47
C LEU A 65 -2.99 7.80 -7.24
N GLY A 66 -3.95 7.39 -8.07
CA GLY A 66 -4.73 8.28 -8.91
C GLY A 66 -6.21 8.29 -8.55
N ASP A 67 -6.80 9.48 -8.68
CA ASP A 67 -8.25 9.68 -8.76
C ASP A 67 -8.59 9.73 -10.27
N GLY A 68 -8.57 8.56 -10.91
CA GLY A 68 -8.82 8.42 -12.36
C GLY A 68 -8.41 7.06 -12.90
N ILE A 69 -8.52 6.85 -14.22
CA ILE A 69 -8.19 5.59 -14.89
C ILE A 69 -6.68 5.53 -15.18
N VAL A 70 -5.99 4.50 -14.68
CA VAL A 70 -4.66 4.13 -15.17
C VAL A 70 -4.83 3.12 -16.30
N SER A 71 -4.40 3.49 -17.50
CA SER A 71 -4.31 2.58 -18.64
C SER A 71 -2.85 2.30 -18.96
N SER A 72 -2.45 1.03 -18.91
CA SER A 72 -1.16 0.55 -19.38
C SER A 72 -1.36 -0.17 -20.71
N SER A 73 -0.90 0.40 -21.82
CA SER A 73 -0.85 -0.30 -23.11
C SER A 73 0.56 -0.81 -23.37
N SER A 74 0.73 -2.13 -23.56
CA SER A 74 1.93 -2.70 -24.16
C SER A 74 1.73 -2.76 -25.67
N GLY A 75 2.43 -1.91 -26.41
CA GLY A 75 2.44 -1.93 -27.88
C GLY A 75 3.53 -2.84 -28.40
N THR A 76 3.18 -3.80 -29.26
CA THR A 76 4.13 -4.60 -30.05
C THR A 76 4.34 -3.90 -31.40
N ALA A 77 5.53 -3.34 -31.63
CA ALA A 77 5.90 -2.83 -32.95
C ALA A 77 6.55 -3.97 -33.76
N VAL A 78 5.90 -4.41 -34.83
CA VAL A 78 6.45 -5.45 -35.73
C VAL A 78 7.30 -4.79 -36.81
N ALA A 79 8.55 -5.22 -36.84
CA ALA A 79 9.58 -4.88 -37.81
C ALA A 79 9.50 -5.76 -39.07
N ALA A 80 8.67 -5.42 -40.06
CA ALA A 80 8.73 -6.08 -41.38
C ALA A 80 9.72 -5.33 -42.30
N PRO A 81 10.80 -5.97 -42.80
CA PRO A 81 11.75 -5.28 -43.67
C PRO A 81 11.08 -4.93 -45.00
N ILE A 82 11.02 -3.65 -45.32
CA ILE A 82 10.70 -3.13 -46.66
C ILE A 82 12.00 -2.51 -47.20
N GLY A 83 12.92 -3.36 -47.68
CA GLY A 83 14.26 -2.93 -48.15
C GLY A 83 15.32 -2.79 -47.04
N SER A 84 16.42 -2.08 -47.34
CA SER A 84 17.67 -1.97 -46.55
C SER A 84 17.57 -1.13 -45.26
N GLY A 85 16.44 -1.19 -44.56
CA GLY A 85 16.20 -0.48 -43.30
C GLY A 85 15.79 -1.41 -42.17
N ALA A 86 16.46 -1.30 -41.02
CA ALA A 86 16.13 -2.02 -39.80
C ALA A 86 14.98 -1.32 -39.06
N ILE A 87 14.06 -2.09 -38.47
CA ILE A 87 13.00 -1.56 -37.62
C ILE A 87 13.31 -1.95 -36.17
N ALA A 88 13.33 -0.95 -35.28
CA ALA A 88 13.56 -1.11 -33.86
C ALA A 88 12.24 -1.39 -33.12
N SER A 89 12.26 -2.35 -32.20
CA SER A 89 11.18 -2.63 -31.25
C SER A 89 11.45 -1.87 -29.95
N GLY A 90 10.54 -0.97 -29.58
CA GLY A 90 10.61 -0.21 -28.34
C GLY A 90 9.28 -0.24 -27.61
N THR A 91 9.30 -0.57 -26.32
CA THR A 91 8.10 -0.51 -25.47
C THR A 91 7.84 0.94 -25.11
N THR A 92 6.66 1.47 -25.45
CA THR A 92 6.24 2.82 -25.07
C THR A 92 5.05 2.72 -24.12
N THR A 93 5.18 3.29 -22.93
CA THR A 93 4.12 3.35 -21.93
C THR A 93 3.54 4.77 -21.90
N THR A 94 2.30 4.93 -22.36
CA THR A 94 1.58 6.21 -22.32
C THR A 94 0.67 6.22 -21.10
N VAL A 95 0.84 7.21 -20.21
CA VAL A 95 0.03 7.34 -18.98
C VAL A 95 -0.63 8.72 -18.96
N THR A 96 -1.95 8.76 -19.07
CA THR A 96 -2.73 9.99 -18.93
C THR A 96 -3.13 10.14 -17.46
N GLN A 97 -2.64 11.17 -16.77
CA GLN A 97 -2.84 11.35 -15.31
C GLN A 97 -3.56 12.67 -15.03
N HIS A 98 -4.70 12.62 -14.35
CA HIS A 98 -5.14 13.73 -13.50
C HIS A 98 -4.38 13.64 -12.17
N ALA A 99 -3.98 14.79 -11.60
CA ALA A 99 -2.99 14.89 -10.53
C ALA A 99 -3.29 13.97 -9.31
N GLY A 100 -2.54 12.87 -9.19
CA GLY A 100 -2.61 11.91 -8.09
C GLY A 100 -1.46 12.06 -7.07
N GLN A 101 -1.51 11.29 -5.98
CA GLN A 101 -0.48 11.24 -4.94
C GLN A 101 0.64 10.26 -5.33
N ARG A 102 1.91 10.66 -5.18
CA ARG A 102 3.08 9.78 -5.36
C ARG A 102 3.71 9.44 -4.02
N LEU A 103 3.93 8.16 -3.76
CA LEU A 103 4.62 7.64 -2.58
C LEU A 103 5.98 7.11 -3.00
N TYR A 104 7.03 7.90 -2.85
CA TYR A 104 8.40 7.51 -3.21
C TYR A 104 8.98 6.56 -2.17
N PHE A 105 9.52 5.41 -2.61
CA PHE A 105 10.10 4.42 -1.70
C PHE A 105 11.26 4.98 -0.88
N SER A 106 12.06 5.87 -1.46
CA SER A 106 13.16 6.58 -0.79
C SER A 106 12.71 7.53 0.32
N SER A 107 11.41 7.86 0.39
CA SER A 107 10.84 8.74 1.41
C SER A 107 10.03 7.97 2.45
N LEU A 108 9.82 6.66 2.28
CA LEU A 108 8.98 5.84 3.17
C LEU A 108 9.73 5.42 4.43
N GLY A 109 9.18 5.82 5.58
CA GLY A 109 9.58 5.36 6.90
C GLY A 109 8.94 4.02 7.29
N LYS A 110 8.87 3.75 8.60
CA LYS A 110 8.25 2.53 9.14
C LYS A 110 6.72 2.60 9.03
N SER A 111 6.13 1.70 8.24
CA SER A 111 4.69 1.46 8.21
C SER A 111 4.24 0.74 9.49
N THR A 112 3.04 1.03 9.98
CA THR A 112 2.54 0.43 11.22
C THR A 112 1.11 -0.08 11.09
N ILE A 113 0.80 -1.17 11.78
CA ILE A 113 -0.51 -1.80 11.77
C ILE A 113 -1.29 -1.39 13.02
N HIS A 114 -2.54 -0.94 12.82
CA HIS A 114 -3.46 -0.57 13.89
C HIS A 114 -4.72 -1.42 13.81
N GLN A 115 -5.23 -1.86 14.96
CA GLN A 115 -6.51 -2.55 15.04
C GLN A 115 -7.59 -1.58 15.54
N ARG A 116 -8.58 -1.30 14.69
CA ARG A 116 -9.60 -0.26 14.99
C ARG A 116 -10.51 -0.64 16.16
N ARG A 117 -10.87 -1.93 16.28
CA ARG A 117 -11.61 -2.54 17.39
C ARG A 117 -11.24 -4.02 17.54
N LEU A 118 -11.02 -4.49 18.77
CA LEU A 118 -10.61 -5.87 19.09
C LEU A 118 -11.49 -6.97 18.46
N ARG A 119 -12.80 -6.72 18.29
CA ARG A 119 -13.77 -7.71 17.77
C ARG A 119 -14.14 -7.53 16.30
N SER A 120 -13.69 -6.46 15.64
CA SER A 120 -14.18 -6.15 14.28
C SER A 120 -13.39 -6.83 13.16
N GLY A 121 -12.23 -7.45 13.47
CA GLY A 121 -11.34 -8.01 12.44
C GLY A 121 -10.89 -6.96 11.42
N ARG A 122 -10.79 -5.68 11.80
CA ARG A 122 -10.43 -4.59 10.87
C ARG A 122 -9.08 -4.02 11.25
N TYR A 123 -8.20 -3.98 10.26
CA TYR A 123 -6.83 -3.52 10.37
C TYR A 123 -6.63 -2.31 9.48
N VAL A 124 -5.80 -1.38 9.93
CA VAL A 124 -5.42 -0.21 9.15
C VAL A 124 -3.90 -0.13 9.17
N VAL A 125 -3.29 -0.17 7.99
CA VAL A 125 -1.88 0.14 7.85
C VAL A 125 -1.73 1.63 7.61
N ILE A 126 -0.87 2.25 8.41
CA ILE A 126 -0.47 3.64 8.24
C ILE A 126 0.92 3.66 7.62
N VAL A 127 0.99 4.10 6.37
CA VAL A 127 2.24 4.36 5.64
C VAL A 127 2.74 5.73 6.05
N ARG A 128 4.00 5.79 6.52
CA ARG A 128 4.62 7.03 7.00
C ARG A 128 5.84 7.40 6.18
N ALA A 129 6.17 8.68 6.18
CA ALA A 129 7.46 9.19 5.73
C ALA A 129 8.55 8.96 6.80
N HIS A 130 9.82 9.17 6.43
CA HIS A 130 10.95 9.06 7.35
C HIS A 130 10.87 10.02 8.54
N ASP A 131 10.26 11.20 8.37
CA ASP A 131 10.01 12.19 9.42
C ASP A 131 8.83 11.82 10.33
N GLY A 132 8.15 10.69 10.07
CA GLY A 132 6.98 10.23 10.81
C GLY A 132 5.66 10.83 10.32
N ALA A 133 5.66 11.68 9.28
CA ALA A 133 4.44 12.20 8.70
C ALA A 133 3.59 11.07 8.11
N GLU A 134 2.27 11.12 8.35
CA GLU A 134 1.34 10.17 7.76
C GLU A 134 1.15 10.47 6.27
N LEU A 135 1.52 9.52 5.41
CA LEU A 135 1.34 9.65 3.96
C LEU A 135 0.05 9.01 3.48
N ARG A 136 -0.29 7.83 4.02
CA ARG A 136 -1.47 7.09 3.59
C ARG A 136 -2.00 6.15 4.67
N LYS A 137 -3.33 5.99 4.72
CA LYS A 137 -4.00 4.91 5.45
C LYS A 137 -4.61 3.92 4.46
N VAL A 138 -4.42 2.64 4.71
CA VAL A 138 -5.00 1.55 3.91
C VAL A 138 -5.74 0.60 4.85
N SER A 139 -7.03 0.36 4.58
CA SER A 139 -7.89 -0.44 5.46
C SER A 139 -8.06 -1.85 4.93
N MET A 140 -7.93 -2.84 5.81
CA MET A 140 -7.80 -4.26 5.45
C MET A 140 -8.63 -5.15 6.37
N ARG A 141 -9.13 -6.27 5.83
CA ARG A 141 -10.10 -7.15 6.53
C ARG A 141 -9.43 -8.26 7.34
N THR A 142 -8.15 -8.50 7.11
CA THR A 142 -7.40 -9.55 7.81
C THR A 142 -6.07 -8.99 8.29
N LEU A 143 -5.52 -9.61 9.34
CA LEU A 143 -4.17 -9.28 9.81
C LEU A 143 -3.14 -9.71 8.77
N THR A 144 -3.34 -10.88 8.15
CA THR A 144 -2.47 -11.43 7.12
C THR A 144 -2.30 -10.48 5.93
N ASP A 145 -3.38 -9.85 5.46
CA ASP A 145 -3.27 -8.85 4.39
C ASP A 145 -2.45 -7.64 4.87
N ALA A 146 -2.66 -7.19 6.12
CA ALA A 146 -1.91 -6.07 6.70
C ALA A 146 -0.41 -6.34 6.84
N GLU A 147 -0.06 -7.53 7.29
CA GLU A 147 1.33 -7.99 7.38
C GLU A 147 1.95 -8.10 5.98
N ARG A 148 1.28 -8.79 5.05
CA ARG A 148 1.76 -8.94 3.66
C ARG A 148 1.92 -7.61 2.92
N PHE A 149 1.06 -6.63 3.22
CA PHE A 149 1.17 -5.29 2.67
C PHE A 149 2.41 -4.56 3.17
N VAL A 150 2.67 -4.64 4.47
CA VAL A 150 3.88 -4.06 5.07
C VAL A 150 5.13 -4.74 4.52
N ASP A 151 5.10 -6.06 4.38
CA ASP A 151 6.18 -6.85 3.77
C ASP A 151 6.44 -6.45 2.31
N ALA A 152 5.37 -6.25 1.52
CA ALA A 152 5.50 -5.85 0.12
C ALA A 152 6.09 -4.45 -0.03
N ILE A 153 5.68 -3.49 0.82
CA ILE A 153 6.29 -2.15 0.84
C ILE A 153 7.77 -2.25 1.18
N GLU A 154 8.12 -3.01 2.22
CA GLU A 154 9.52 -3.14 2.65
C GLU A 154 10.37 -3.84 1.58
N TYR A 155 9.85 -4.91 0.98
CA TYR A 155 10.51 -5.63 -0.10
C TYR A 155 10.78 -4.70 -1.29
N LEU A 156 9.79 -3.95 -1.76
CA LEU A 156 9.98 -3.04 -2.87
C LEU A 156 10.90 -1.87 -2.52
N LYS A 157 10.87 -1.38 -1.28
CA LYS A 157 11.80 -0.35 -0.81
C LYS A 157 13.26 -0.83 -0.86
N GLN A 158 13.52 -2.08 -0.51
CA GLN A 158 14.85 -2.68 -0.57
C GLN A 158 15.33 -2.91 -2.02
N ASN A 159 14.41 -3.21 -2.94
CA ASN A 159 14.71 -3.46 -4.35
C ASN A 159 14.68 -2.18 -5.23
N ALA A 160 14.23 -1.05 -4.68
CA ALA A 160 14.14 0.23 -5.39
C ALA A 160 15.44 1.08 -5.33
N GLN A 161 16.47 0.57 -4.63
CA GLN A 161 17.77 1.22 -4.44
C GLN A 161 18.70 1.02 -5.63
#